data_AF-A0A085WHJ5-F1
#
_entry.id   AF-A0A085WHJ5-F1
#
_cell.length_a   1.000
_cell.length_b   1.000
_cell.length_c   1.000
_cell.angle_alpha   90.00
_cell.angle_beta   90.00
_cell.angle_gamma   90.00
#
_symmetry.space_group_name_H-M   'P 1'
#
loop_
_entity.id
_entity.type
_entity.pdbx_description
1 polymer ?
#
loop_
_entity_poly.entity_id
_entity_poly.type
_entity_poly.pdbx_seq_one_letter_code
_entity_poly.pdbx_strand_id
1 'polypeptide(L)'
;MRQTLHIAMVVGLALGALGCGELENAPFRLGTVQGRLTESDASVALVAVMGAPELRSTLAADGSFKLEQVPAGQAELFIIASASKALRVSLIVQGGQSVTVGSLTPKEASFLALRLKAPSHEPVEQAQVTLVGTPMLPLQPDEHGRLSVGPLPDGCYTLSISAPGFPDVASETCLGSGETQEVKVNLPAPSKKCEQTGCSQGFVCAQNGRCVECLDDSHCVSGLSCRGMRCEGEAPVCTSCEGDWQCGSKASCQEFADGSKACVTSCANANQCEDGFTCQAGRCLPDEAQFNGCPAYVKLGTSCDNPVLCRNQGLVNGLCVGGRCTIPCDTGRVCPEEFSCENTSDGRVCISE
;
A
#
# COMPACT_ATOMS: atom_id res chain seq x y z
N MET A 1 -7.49 -74.43 67.18
CA MET A 1 -6.29 -73.73 66.66
C MET A 1 -6.49 -73.51 65.17
N ARG A 2 -6.29 -72.28 64.69
CA ARG A 2 -5.73 -71.84 63.37
C ARG A 2 -5.99 -72.73 62.14
N GLN A 3 -6.30 -72.26 60.92
CA GLN A 3 -6.36 -70.94 60.30
C GLN A 3 -6.89 -71.18 58.86
N THR A 4 -7.81 -70.34 58.40
CA THR A 4 -7.91 -69.73 57.06
C THR A 4 -7.24 -70.40 55.84
N LEU A 5 -7.99 -70.63 54.75
CA LEU A 5 -7.97 -69.75 53.56
C LEU A 5 -9.07 -70.13 52.55
N HIS A 6 -9.75 -69.10 52.06
CA HIS A 6 -10.80 -69.12 51.05
C HIS A 6 -10.22 -69.29 49.63
N ILE A 7 -10.87 -70.09 48.77
CA ILE A 7 -10.76 -69.94 47.32
C ILE A 7 -12.14 -69.55 46.81
N ALA A 8 -12.20 -68.31 46.33
CA ALA A 8 -13.40 -67.61 45.92
C ALA A 8 -13.87 -68.06 44.53
N MET A 9 -15.18 -68.24 44.46
CA MET A 9 -16.03 -68.34 43.29
C MET A 9 -15.97 -67.02 42.50
N VAL A 10 -15.53 -67.06 41.24
CA VAL A 10 -15.65 -65.92 40.30
C VAL A 10 -16.48 -66.38 39.11
N VAL A 11 -17.79 -66.21 39.23
CA VAL A 11 -18.72 -66.11 38.11
C VAL A 11 -19.11 -64.64 38.05
N GLY A 12 -18.47 -63.90 37.15
CA GLY A 12 -18.70 -62.47 36.94
C GLY A 12 -19.35 -62.24 35.58
N LEU A 13 -20.58 -61.72 35.59
CA LEU A 13 -21.40 -61.33 34.46
C LEU A 13 -20.63 -60.49 33.43
N ALA A 14 -20.58 -60.95 32.19
CA ALA A 14 -20.21 -60.17 31.01
C ALA A 14 -21.48 -59.83 30.22
N LEU A 15 -22.23 -58.82 30.66
CA LEU A 15 -23.36 -58.22 29.92
C LEU A 15 -23.59 -56.81 30.47
N GLY A 16 -23.01 -55.81 29.81
CA GLY A 16 -23.12 -54.42 30.26
C GLY A 16 -22.19 -53.44 29.55
N ALA A 17 -21.98 -53.59 28.25
CA ALA A 17 -21.36 -52.57 27.42
C ALA A 17 -22.08 -52.51 26.06
N LEU A 18 -23.40 -52.34 26.11
CA LEU A 18 -24.11 -51.76 24.97
C LEU A 18 -23.70 -50.30 24.92
N GLY A 19 -23.01 -49.94 23.83
CA GLY A 19 -22.42 -48.64 23.65
C GLY A 19 -23.40 -47.52 23.92
N CYS A 20 -22.95 -46.52 24.69
CA CYS A 20 -23.43 -45.18 24.52
C CYS A 20 -23.11 -44.82 23.07
N GLY A 21 -24.09 -44.98 22.17
CA GLY A 21 -24.02 -44.42 20.84
C GLY A 21 -23.70 -42.96 21.00
N GLU A 22 -22.55 -42.55 20.47
CA GLU A 22 -22.20 -41.17 20.25
C GLU A 22 -23.29 -40.61 19.33
N LEU A 23 -24.34 -40.02 19.93
CA LEU A 23 -25.37 -39.31 19.18
C LEU A 23 -24.66 -38.12 18.54
N GLU A 24 -24.15 -38.31 17.34
CA GLU A 24 -23.61 -37.26 16.49
C GLU A 24 -24.74 -36.25 16.22
N ASN A 25 -24.85 -35.26 17.10
CA ASN A 25 -25.76 -34.13 16.94
C ASN A 25 -25.24 -33.12 15.91
N ALA A 26 -24.21 -33.47 15.13
CA ALA A 26 -23.67 -32.67 14.05
C ALA A 26 -24.74 -32.15 13.07
N PRO A 27 -25.77 -32.94 12.66
CA PRO A 27 -26.82 -32.46 11.75
C PRO A 27 -27.68 -31.34 12.34
N PHE A 28 -27.76 -31.24 13.68
CA PHE A 28 -28.58 -30.25 14.38
C PHE A 28 -27.79 -29.00 14.79
N ARG A 29 -26.52 -28.88 14.37
CA ARG A 29 -25.70 -27.69 14.63
C ARG A 29 -25.73 -26.69 13.48
N LEU A 30 -26.21 -27.10 12.32
CA LEU A 30 -26.17 -26.33 11.08
C LEU A 30 -27.57 -26.28 10.46
N GLY A 31 -27.91 -25.18 9.82
CA GLY A 31 -29.18 -24.98 9.11
C GLY A 31 -28.96 -24.40 7.72
N THR A 32 -30.07 -24.15 7.04
CA THR A 32 -30.10 -23.46 5.74
C THR A 32 -30.91 -22.17 5.89
N VAL A 33 -30.45 -21.09 5.27
CA VAL A 33 -31.17 -19.81 5.20
C VAL A 33 -31.47 -19.51 3.74
N GLN A 34 -32.72 -19.20 3.42
CA GLN A 34 -33.13 -18.86 2.06
C GLN A 34 -34.09 -17.67 2.03
N GLY A 35 -34.04 -16.91 0.95
CA GLY A 35 -34.86 -15.71 0.79
C GLY A 35 -34.77 -15.15 -0.62
N ARG A 36 -35.34 -13.96 -0.80
CA ARG A 36 -35.32 -13.24 -2.08
C ARG A 36 -35.13 -11.74 -1.86
N LEU A 37 -34.29 -11.11 -2.65
CA LEU A 37 -34.19 -9.64 -2.69
C LEU A 37 -35.19 -9.08 -3.70
N THR A 38 -35.94 -8.05 -3.31
CA THR A 38 -36.93 -7.38 -4.19
C THR A 38 -36.29 -6.45 -5.20
N GLU A 39 -35.14 -5.87 -4.85
CA GLU A 39 -34.32 -4.98 -5.69
C GLU A 39 -32.86 -5.42 -5.57
N SER A 40 -32.24 -5.84 -6.67
CA SER A 40 -30.84 -6.26 -6.67
C SER A 40 -30.23 -6.26 -8.07
N ASP A 41 -28.91 -6.20 -8.12
CA ASP A 41 -28.11 -6.48 -9.31
C ASP A 41 -27.33 -7.76 -9.06
N ALA A 42 -27.74 -8.85 -9.70
CA ALA A 42 -27.14 -10.17 -9.51
C ALA A 42 -25.65 -10.23 -9.87
N SER A 43 -25.11 -9.27 -10.65
CA SER A 43 -23.69 -9.24 -11.01
C SER A 43 -22.78 -8.80 -9.85
N VAL A 44 -23.33 -8.07 -8.87
CA VAL A 44 -22.60 -7.56 -7.70
C VAL A 44 -23.20 -8.00 -6.37
N ALA A 45 -24.41 -8.56 -6.38
CA ALA A 45 -25.11 -8.90 -5.15
C ALA A 45 -24.44 -10.06 -4.41
N LEU A 46 -24.35 -9.89 -3.09
CA LEU A 46 -23.69 -10.80 -2.16
C LEU A 46 -24.53 -10.90 -0.89
N VAL A 47 -24.76 -12.14 -0.45
CA VAL A 47 -25.35 -12.45 0.85
C VAL A 47 -24.32 -13.25 1.63
N ALA A 48 -23.95 -12.80 2.82
CA ALA A 48 -23.01 -13.51 3.69
C ALA A 48 -23.50 -13.51 5.15
N VAL A 49 -22.91 -14.36 5.98
CA VAL A 49 -23.13 -14.35 7.43
C VAL A 49 -22.07 -13.47 8.10
N MET A 50 -22.50 -12.51 8.91
CA MET A 50 -21.58 -11.70 9.73
C MET A 50 -20.78 -12.60 10.68
N GLY A 51 -19.47 -12.38 10.77
CA GLY A 51 -18.54 -13.17 11.57
C GLY A 51 -18.15 -14.53 10.97
N ALA A 52 -18.77 -14.92 9.85
CA ALA A 52 -18.45 -16.13 9.09
C ALA A 52 -18.46 -15.79 7.57
N PRO A 53 -17.57 -14.92 7.09
CA PRO A 53 -17.58 -14.38 5.73
C PRO A 53 -17.40 -15.44 4.62
N GLU A 54 -16.87 -16.61 4.96
CA GLU A 54 -16.81 -17.79 4.10
C GLU A 54 -18.18 -18.39 3.79
N LEU A 55 -19.16 -18.20 4.68
CA LEU A 55 -20.55 -18.59 4.48
C LEU A 55 -21.27 -17.51 3.69
N ARG A 56 -21.12 -17.58 2.36
CA ARG A 56 -21.66 -16.61 1.42
C ARG A 56 -22.32 -17.27 0.20
N SER A 57 -23.25 -16.56 -0.40
CA SER A 57 -23.97 -16.93 -1.61
C SER A 57 -24.11 -15.72 -2.54
N THR A 58 -24.08 -15.97 -3.84
CA THR A 58 -24.57 -15.04 -4.85
C THR A 58 -26.08 -15.18 -5.01
N LEU A 59 -26.70 -14.31 -5.82
CA LEU A 59 -28.11 -14.40 -6.16
C LEU A 59 -28.33 -15.21 -7.44
N ALA A 60 -29.47 -15.90 -7.51
CA ALA A 60 -30.01 -16.39 -8.77
C ALA A 60 -30.65 -15.24 -9.58
N ALA A 61 -30.97 -15.50 -10.85
CA ALA A 61 -31.52 -14.50 -11.77
C ALA A 61 -32.85 -13.88 -11.31
N ASP A 62 -33.62 -14.58 -10.46
CA ASP A 62 -34.87 -14.10 -9.90
C ASP A 62 -34.69 -13.33 -8.58
N GLY A 63 -33.46 -13.17 -8.11
CA GLY A 63 -33.11 -12.51 -6.85
C GLY A 63 -33.15 -13.43 -5.62
N SER A 64 -33.37 -14.74 -5.81
CA SER A 64 -33.33 -15.70 -4.71
C SER A 64 -31.89 -16.02 -4.27
N PHE A 65 -31.71 -16.35 -3.00
CA PHE A 65 -30.44 -16.80 -2.44
C PHE A 65 -30.64 -17.97 -1.48
N LYS A 66 -29.59 -18.77 -1.30
CA LYS A 66 -29.56 -19.89 -0.36
C LYS A 66 -28.18 -20.01 0.29
N LEU A 67 -28.13 -19.91 1.62
CA LEU A 67 -26.94 -20.17 2.43
C LEU A 67 -27.11 -21.50 3.13
N GLU A 68 -26.20 -22.44 2.87
CA GLU A 68 -26.14 -23.74 3.53
C GLU A 68 -25.09 -23.72 4.65
N GLN A 69 -25.18 -24.68 5.57
CA GLN A 69 -24.20 -24.86 6.65
C GLN A 69 -24.09 -23.64 7.59
N VAL A 70 -25.18 -22.89 7.76
CA VAL A 70 -25.20 -21.75 8.69
C VAL A 70 -25.30 -22.28 10.13
N PRO A 71 -24.41 -21.87 11.06
CA PRO A 71 -24.50 -22.29 12.46
C PRO A 71 -25.87 -22.00 13.07
N ALA A 72 -26.41 -22.96 13.81
CA ALA A 72 -27.65 -22.81 14.55
C ALA A 72 -27.48 -21.78 15.68
N GLY A 73 -28.52 -20.98 15.91
CA GLY A 73 -28.50 -19.88 16.89
C GLY A 73 -28.81 -18.53 16.27
N GLN A 74 -28.43 -17.46 16.96
CA GLN A 74 -28.56 -16.10 16.43
C GLN A 74 -27.55 -15.90 15.30
N ALA A 75 -28.02 -15.42 14.17
CA ALA A 75 -27.20 -15.07 13.03
C ALA A 75 -27.63 -13.72 12.49
N GLU A 76 -26.74 -13.11 11.72
CA GLU A 76 -27.02 -11.87 11.02
C GLU A 76 -26.52 -11.96 9.58
N LEU A 77 -27.40 -11.65 8.64
CA LEU A 77 -27.03 -11.57 7.23
C LEU A 77 -26.44 -10.19 6.94
N PHE A 78 -25.33 -10.20 6.23
CA PHE A 78 -24.74 -9.04 5.56
C PHE A 78 -25.08 -9.12 4.08
N ILE A 79 -25.82 -8.14 3.56
CA ILE A 79 -26.35 -8.15 2.20
C ILE A 79 -25.88 -6.89 1.47
N ILE A 80 -25.15 -7.10 0.37
CA ILE A 80 -24.96 -6.10 -0.68
C ILE A 80 -25.89 -6.48 -1.81
N ALA A 81 -26.82 -5.59 -2.16
CA ALA A 81 -27.81 -5.87 -3.20
C ALA A 81 -27.43 -5.22 -4.54
N SER A 82 -26.79 -4.05 -4.50
CA SER A 82 -26.26 -3.33 -5.65
C SER A 82 -25.14 -2.39 -5.21
N ALA A 83 -24.57 -1.62 -6.14
CA ALA A 83 -23.57 -0.60 -5.84
C ALA A 83 -24.06 0.50 -4.86
N SER A 84 -25.37 0.66 -4.67
CA SER A 84 -25.96 1.70 -3.80
C SER A 84 -26.96 1.16 -2.78
N LYS A 85 -27.17 -0.16 -2.72
CA LYS A 85 -28.18 -0.78 -1.85
C LYS A 85 -27.60 -1.90 -1.01
N ALA A 86 -27.89 -1.89 0.28
CA ALA A 86 -27.43 -2.89 1.24
C ALA A 86 -28.46 -3.13 2.34
N LEU A 87 -28.32 -4.26 3.07
CA LEU A 87 -29.19 -4.62 4.19
C LEU A 87 -28.48 -5.50 5.22
N ARG A 88 -28.81 -5.33 6.51
CA ARG A 88 -28.55 -6.30 7.58
C ARG A 88 -29.85 -6.91 8.08
N VAL A 89 -29.85 -8.21 8.33
CA VAL A 89 -31.02 -8.94 8.81
C VAL A 89 -30.62 -9.88 9.94
N SER A 90 -31.11 -9.62 11.15
CA SER A 90 -30.99 -10.57 12.26
C SER A 90 -32.02 -11.69 12.14
N LEU A 91 -31.60 -12.92 12.38
CA LEU A 91 -32.47 -14.10 12.37
C LEU A 91 -32.01 -15.16 13.37
N ILE A 92 -32.85 -16.15 13.59
CA ILE A 92 -32.51 -17.35 14.37
C ILE A 92 -32.49 -18.53 13.41
N VAL A 93 -31.34 -19.20 13.30
CA VAL A 93 -31.15 -20.39 12.49
C VAL A 93 -31.46 -21.61 13.36
N GLN A 94 -32.42 -22.43 12.90
CA GLN A 94 -32.75 -23.69 13.55
C GLN A 94 -31.93 -24.82 12.93
N GLY A 95 -31.22 -25.57 13.76
CA GLY A 95 -30.38 -26.67 13.32
C GLY A 95 -31.19 -27.80 12.66
N GLY A 96 -30.66 -28.36 11.58
CA GLY A 96 -31.31 -29.38 10.76
C GLY A 96 -32.50 -28.86 9.94
N GLN A 97 -32.75 -27.54 9.92
CA GLN A 97 -33.91 -26.95 9.26
C GLN A 97 -33.54 -25.86 8.25
N SER A 98 -34.49 -25.57 7.36
CA SER A 98 -34.42 -24.47 6.40
C SER A 98 -35.28 -23.30 6.89
N VAL A 99 -34.65 -22.18 7.19
CA VAL A 99 -35.30 -20.92 7.56
C VAL A 99 -35.54 -20.08 6.31
N THR A 100 -36.80 -19.68 6.08
CA THR A 100 -37.16 -18.78 4.97
C THR A 100 -37.40 -17.37 5.49
N VAL A 101 -36.58 -16.41 5.08
CA VAL A 101 -36.67 -14.99 5.52
C VAL A 101 -37.65 -14.15 4.68
N GLY A 102 -38.21 -14.73 3.62
CA GLY A 102 -39.18 -14.07 2.73
C GLY A 102 -38.52 -13.09 1.74
N SER A 103 -39.33 -12.13 1.28
CA SER A 103 -38.87 -11.05 0.39
C SER A 103 -38.28 -9.91 1.21
N LEU A 104 -37.01 -9.60 0.97
CA LEU A 104 -36.26 -8.54 1.62
C LEU A 104 -36.12 -7.35 0.68
N THR A 105 -36.38 -6.14 1.19
CA THR A 105 -36.19 -4.89 0.45
C THR A 105 -34.94 -4.16 0.95
N PRO A 106 -33.85 -4.12 0.15
CA PRO A 106 -32.64 -3.40 0.50
C PRO A 106 -32.86 -1.88 0.65
N LYS A 107 -32.06 -1.25 1.50
CA LYS A 107 -32.08 0.20 1.75
C LYS A 107 -30.90 0.88 1.06
N GLU A 108 -30.92 2.22 1.02
CA GLU A 108 -29.74 2.98 0.61
C GLU A 108 -28.53 2.60 1.46
N ALA A 109 -27.45 2.22 0.78
CA ALA A 109 -26.21 1.84 1.40
C ALA A 109 -25.42 3.07 1.86
N SER A 110 -24.59 2.84 2.87
CA SER A 110 -23.71 3.84 3.45
C SER A 110 -22.27 3.60 3.04
N PHE A 111 -21.44 4.62 3.16
CA PHE A 111 -20.03 4.60 2.77
C PHE A 111 -19.14 5.21 3.85
N LEU A 112 -17.91 4.72 3.98
CA LEU A 112 -16.89 5.36 4.81
C LEU A 112 -15.88 6.07 3.92
N ALA A 113 -15.66 7.36 4.17
CA ALA A 113 -14.55 8.11 3.61
C ALA A 113 -13.39 8.11 4.61
N LEU A 114 -12.50 7.13 4.50
CA LEU A 114 -11.37 6.94 5.39
C LEU A 114 -10.19 7.85 4.99
N ARG A 115 -9.54 8.44 6.00
CA ARG A 115 -8.27 9.15 5.86
C ARG A 115 -7.27 8.64 6.89
N LEU A 116 -6.22 8.00 6.42
CA LEU A 116 -5.08 7.57 7.23
C LEU A 116 -4.03 8.68 7.32
N LYS A 117 -3.46 8.86 8.51
CA LYS A 117 -2.33 9.76 8.75
C LYS A 117 -1.26 9.05 9.55
N ALA A 118 -0.04 9.00 9.03
CA ALA A 118 1.13 8.58 9.79
C ALA A 118 1.82 9.79 10.45
N PRO A 119 2.60 9.58 11.52
CA PRO A 119 3.48 10.59 12.07
C PRO A 119 4.49 11.08 11.01
N SER A 120 4.92 12.34 11.11
CA SER A 120 5.98 12.92 10.27
C SER A 120 5.71 12.93 8.76
N HIS A 121 4.45 12.78 8.32
CA HIS A 121 4.08 12.67 6.90
C HIS A 121 4.72 11.48 6.17
N GLU A 122 5.12 10.45 6.90
CA GLU A 122 5.62 9.22 6.29
C GLU A 122 4.53 8.61 5.39
N PRO A 123 4.88 8.18 4.17
CA PRO A 123 3.92 7.56 3.27
C PRO A 123 3.41 6.25 3.87
N VAL A 124 2.10 6.03 3.83
CA VAL A 124 1.48 4.80 4.34
C VAL A 124 1.33 3.79 3.20
N GLU A 125 2.45 3.44 2.58
CA GLU A 125 2.45 2.51 1.46
C GLU A 125 1.99 1.11 1.90
N GLN A 126 1.28 0.42 1.00
CA GLN A 126 0.84 -0.96 1.20
C GLN A 126 -0.07 -1.17 2.43
N ALA A 127 -0.66 -0.10 2.96
CA ALA A 127 -1.68 -0.22 3.99
C ALA A 127 -2.85 -1.06 3.50
N GLN A 128 -3.37 -1.92 4.37
CA GLN A 128 -4.57 -2.70 4.15
C GLN A 128 -5.62 -2.38 5.20
N VAL A 129 -6.83 -2.14 4.74
CA VAL A 129 -8.01 -1.87 5.56
C VAL A 129 -8.98 -3.02 5.38
N THR A 130 -9.32 -3.67 6.49
CA THR A 130 -10.27 -4.80 6.53
C THR A 130 -11.44 -4.44 7.43
N LEU A 131 -12.66 -4.77 7.00
CA LEU A 131 -13.85 -4.66 7.86
C LEU A 131 -14.06 -6.01 8.55
N VAL A 132 -13.73 -6.05 9.84
CA VAL A 132 -13.73 -7.28 10.63
C VAL A 132 -15.13 -7.90 10.65
N GLY A 133 -15.20 -9.19 10.35
CA GLY A 133 -16.45 -9.96 10.36
C GLY A 133 -17.36 -9.74 9.15
N THR A 134 -16.94 -8.96 8.16
CA THR A 134 -17.67 -8.78 6.90
C THR A 134 -17.03 -9.60 5.78
N PRO A 135 -17.76 -9.92 4.69
CA PRO A 135 -17.20 -10.61 3.53
C PRO A 135 -16.37 -9.70 2.60
N MET A 136 -16.15 -8.44 2.98
CA MET A 136 -15.38 -7.49 2.20
C MET A 136 -13.91 -7.92 2.12
N LEU A 137 -13.34 -7.87 0.92
CA LEU A 137 -11.91 -8.09 0.74
C LEU A 137 -11.10 -6.94 1.36
N PRO A 138 -9.85 -7.18 1.76
CA PRO A 138 -8.93 -6.11 2.17
C PRO A 138 -8.83 -5.04 1.07
N LEU A 139 -8.94 -3.78 1.50
CA LEU A 139 -8.89 -2.62 0.63
C LEU A 139 -7.58 -1.86 0.85
N GLN A 140 -7.02 -1.30 -0.21
CA GLN A 140 -5.80 -0.49 -0.16
C GLN A 140 -6.14 0.99 -0.33
N PRO A 141 -5.72 1.87 0.59
CA PRO A 141 -5.81 3.31 0.41
C PRO A 141 -4.97 3.80 -0.78
N ASP A 142 -5.33 4.97 -1.31
CA ASP A 142 -4.51 5.67 -2.31
C ASP A 142 -3.19 6.18 -1.71
N GLU A 143 -2.30 6.70 -2.55
CA GLU A 143 -1.00 7.28 -2.16
C GLU A 143 -1.11 8.43 -1.14
N HIS A 144 -2.29 9.03 -1.01
CA HIS A 144 -2.59 10.11 -0.06
C HIS A 144 -3.27 9.58 1.22
N GLY A 145 -3.34 8.26 1.40
CA GLY A 145 -3.97 7.60 2.55
C GLY A 145 -5.50 7.69 2.55
N ARG A 146 -6.15 7.95 1.40
CA ARG A 146 -7.61 8.05 1.29
C ARG A 146 -8.20 6.75 0.76
N LEU A 147 -9.36 6.36 1.28
CA LEU A 147 -10.09 5.18 0.84
C LEU A 147 -11.59 5.40 0.97
N SER A 148 -12.36 4.98 -0.04
CA SER A 148 -13.82 4.85 0.07
C SER A 148 -14.17 3.39 0.33
N VAL A 149 -14.89 3.13 1.42
CA VAL A 149 -15.36 1.78 1.78
C VAL A 149 -16.86 1.71 1.63
N GLY A 150 -17.33 0.82 0.77
CA GLY A 150 -18.74 0.46 0.65
C GLY A 150 -19.04 -0.23 -0.68
N PRO A 151 -20.31 -0.52 -0.96
CA PRO A 151 -21.50 -0.19 -0.16
C PRO A 151 -21.59 -0.98 1.16
N LEU A 152 -22.08 -0.35 2.23
CA LEU A 152 -22.28 -0.98 3.55
C LEU A 152 -23.73 -0.85 4.03
N PRO A 153 -24.31 -1.88 4.66
CA PRO A 153 -25.56 -1.73 5.38
C PRO A 153 -25.40 -0.93 6.67
N ASP A 154 -26.51 -0.41 7.20
CA ASP A 154 -26.54 0.25 8.52
C ASP A 154 -25.93 -0.65 9.60
N GLY A 155 -25.19 -0.07 10.53
CA GLY A 155 -24.62 -0.77 11.68
C GLY A 155 -23.22 -0.30 12.06
N CYS A 156 -22.70 -0.87 13.14
CA CYS A 156 -21.34 -0.60 13.60
C CYS A 156 -20.35 -1.60 13.01
N TYR A 157 -19.18 -1.09 12.64
CA TYR A 157 -18.09 -1.81 11.99
C TYR A 157 -16.78 -1.52 12.69
N THR A 158 -15.97 -2.56 12.85
CA THR A 158 -14.57 -2.43 13.25
C THR A 158 -13.69 -2.48 12.02
N LEU A 159 -13.05 -1.35 11.72
CA LEU A 159 -11.96 -1.24 10.77
C LEU A 159 -10.69 -1.79 11.43
N SER A 160 -10.03 -2.74 10.79
CA SER A 160 -8.67 -3.17 11.11
C SER A 160 -7.73 -2.64 10.03
N ILE A 161 -6.78 -1.82 10.43
CA ILE A 161 -5.79 -1.20 9.56
C ILE A 161 -4.44 -1.83 9.90
N SER A 162 -3.79 -2.39 8.88
CA SER A 162 -2.42 -2.88 8.97
C SER A 162 -1.57 -2.16 7.94
N ALA A 163 -0.36 -1.76 8.31
CA ALA A 163 0.59 -1.15 7.39
C ALA A 163 2.00 -1.64 7.76
N PRO A 164 2.88 -1.94 6.78
CA PRO A 164 4.25 -2.34 7.07
C PRO A 164 4.98 -1.31 7.95
N GLY A 165 5.68 -1.77 8.98
CA GLY A 165 6.37 -0.90 9.94
C GLY A 165 5.49 -0.39 11.09
N PHE A 166 4.17 -0.33 10.91
CA PHE A 166 3.23 0.17 11.90
C PHE A 166 2.60 -0.95 12.75
N PRO A 167 2.29 -0.68 14.04
CA PRO A 167 1.31 -1.49 14.77
C PRO A 167 -0.04 -1.52 14.06
N ASP A 168 -0.73 -2.66 14.14
CA ASP A 168 -2.11 -2.74 13.68
C ASP A 168 -3.00 -1.83 14.53
N VAL A 169 -3.92 -1.13 13.87
CA VAL A 169 -4.87 -0.21 14.50
C VAL A 169 -6.28 -0.70 14.25
N ALA A 170 -7.10 -0.68 15.30
CA ALA A 170 -8.54 -0.90 15.18
C ALA A 170 -9.30 0.40 15.42
N SER A 171 -10.33 0.67 14.61
CA SER A 171 -11.22 1.80 14.77
C SER A 171 -12.67 1.36 14.59
N GLU A 172 -13.54 1.72 15.52
CA GLU A 172 -14.97 1.43 15.45
C GLU A 172 -15.74 2.65 14.96
N THR A 173 -16.70 2.41 14.07
CA THR A 173 -17.58 3.45 13.53
C THR A 173 -18.95 2.88 13.23
N CYS A 174 -19.99 3.68 13.39
CA CYS A 174 -21.37 3.27 13.14
C CYS A 174 -21.94 4.09 11.99
N LEU A 175 -22.65 3.40 11.09
CA LEU A 175 -23.28 3.97 9.91
C LEU A 175 -24.81 3.92 10.02
N GLY A 176 -25.46 5.04 9.74
CA GLY A 176 -26.90 5.14 9.47
C GLY A 176 -27.20 5.15 7.96
N SER A 177 -28.48 4.96 7.60
CA SER A 177 -28.90 4.73 6.22
C SER A 177 -28.54 5.85 5.25
N GLY A 178 -27.89 5.47 4.14
CA GLY A 178 -27.56 6.35 3.01
C GLY A 178 -26.48 7.40 3.30
N GLU A 179 -25.81 7.33 4.45
CA GLU A 179 -24.83 8.34 4.84
C GLU A 179 -23.43 8.03 4.32
N THR A 180 -22.62 9.07 4.14
CA THR A 180 -21.17 8.94 3.96
C THR A 180 -20.48 9.55 5.18
N GLN A 181 -19.83 8.70 5.98
CA GLN A 181 -19.17 9.11 7.21
C GLN A 181 -17.66 9.27 6.99
N GLU A 182 -17.11 10.42 7.34
CA GLU A 182 -15.65 10.62 7.32
C GLU A 182 -15.01 10.02 8.58
N VAL A 183 -14.02 9.15 8.40
CA VAL A 183 -13.26 8.54 9.50
C VAL A 183 -11.79 8.90 9.36
N LYS A 184 -11.23 9.55 10.39
CA LYS A 184 -9.81 9.92 10.44
C LYS A 184 -9.11 8.98 11.41
N VAL A 185 -8.13 8.24 10.92
CA VAL A 185 -7.31 7.33 11.75
C VAL A 185 -5.88 7.81 11.72
N ASN A 186 -5.32 8.09 12.90
CA ASN A 186 -3.91 8.37 13.05
C ASN A 186 -3.19 7.06 13.39
N LEU A 187 -2.22 6.68 12.59
CA LEU A 187 -1.35 5.55 12.90
C LEU A 187 -0.39 5.95 14.02
N PRO A 188 -0.12 5.04 14.97
CA PRO A 188 0.94 5.24 15.96
C PRO A 188 2.31 5.30 15.27
N ALA A 189 3.35 5.72 16.01
CA ALA A 189 4.71 5.64 15.49
C ALA A 189 5.06 4.18 15.09
N PRO A 190 5.83 3.98 14.01
CA PRO A 190 6.23 2.64 13.59
C PRO A 190 6.94 1.92 14.74
N SER A 191 6.48 0.72 15.06
CA SER A 191 6.96 -0.07 16.20
C SER A 191 7.83 -1.24 15.79
N LYS A 192 7.76 -1.65 14.52
CA LYS A 192 8.63 -2.68 13.98
C LYS A 192 9.92 -2.03 13.53
N LYS A 193 11.03 -2.51 14.09
CA LYS A 193 12.36 -2.08 13.69
C LYS A 193 12.60 -2.44 12.22
N CYS A 194 13.33 -1.59 11.50
CA CYS A 194 13.74 -1.84 10.13
C CYS A 194 14.50 -3.16 9.91
N GLU A 195 15.01 -3.77 10.98
CA GLU A 195 15.64 -5.11 10.99
C GLU A 195 14.68 -6.20 10.48
N GLN A 196 13.36 -6.00 10.62
CA GLN A 196 12.33 -6.97 10.23
C GLN A 196 11.61 -6.60 8.95
N THR A 197 11.51 -5.31 8.64
CA THR A 197 10.70 -4.79 7.54
C THR A 197 11.53 -4.26 6.37
N GLY A 198 12.85 -4.11 6.55
CA GLY A 198 13.69 -3.33 5.65
C GLY A 198 13.43 -1.83 5.77
N CYS A 199 14.17 -1.07 4.96
CA CYS A 199 13.99 0.37 4.76
C CYS A 199 13.57 0.66 3.32
N SER A 200 12.96 1.82 3.11
CA SER A 200 12.71 2.36 1.77
C SER A 200 14.02 2.59 1.00
N GLN A 201 13.92 2.70 -0.32
CA GLN A 201 15.05 2.96 -1.22
C GLN A 201 15.88 4.17 -0.73
N GLY A 202 17.20 4.01 -0.64
CA GLY A 202 18.12 5.07 -0.19
C GLY A 202 18.28 5.20 1.34
N PHE A 203 17.62 4.35 2.13
CA PHE A 203 17.76 4.33 3.59
C PHE A 203 18.37 3.01 4.07
N VAL A 204 19.09 3.08 5.18
CA VAL A 204 19.74 1.95 5.85
C VAL A 204 19.23 1.79 7.28
N CYS A 205 19.24 0.56 7.75
CA CYS A 205 18.71 0.24 9.07
C CYS A 205 19.75 0.49 10.17
N ALA A 206 19.51 1.47 11.04
CA ALA A 206 20.34 1.73 12.20
C ALA A 206 20.10 0.70 13.32
N GLN A 207 21.08 0.56 14.22
CA GLN A 207 21.01 -0.39 15.35
C GLN A 207 19.86 -0.13 16.33
N ASN A 208 19.30 1.08 16.33
CA ASN A 208 18.12 1.42 17.11
C ASN A 208 16.80 0.99 16.42
N GLY A 209 16.89 0.36 15.24
CA GLY A 209 15.76 -0.09 14.46
C GLY A 209 15.08 1.00 13.63
N ARG A 210 15.70 2.17 13.46
CA ARG A 210 15.18 3.25 12.60
C ARG A 210 15.83 3.23 11.22
N CYS A 211 15.06 3.56 10.20
CA CYS A 211 15.61 3.86 8.88
C CYS A 211 16.25 5.25 8.89
N VAL A 212 17.48 5.32 8.40
CA VAL A 212 18.27 6.55 8.34
C VAL A 212 18.98 6.64 7.00
N GLU A 213 19.38 7.84 6.57
CA GLU A 213 20.00 8.01 5.24
C GLU A 213 21.38 7.35 5.20
N CYS A 214 22.11 7.35 6.32
CA CYS A 214 23.47 6.82 6.36
C CYS A 214 23.87 6.31 7.76
N LEU A 215 24.90 5.46 7.75
CA LEU A 215 25.60 5.00 8.96
C LEU A 215 27.09 5.38 8.90
N ASP A 216 27.62 5.46 7.68
CA ASP A 216 28.92 5.97 7.33
C ASP A 216 28.85 6.64 5.94
N ASP A 217 29.95 7.25 5.51
CA ASP A 217 30.02 8.03 4.26
C ASP A 217 29.77 7.19 2.99
N SER A 218 29.91 5.86 3.04
CA SER A 218 29.70 5.00 1.87
C SER A 218 28.23 4.88 1.46
N HIS A 219 27.30 5.23 2.36
CA HIS A 219 25.87 5.29 2.08
C HIS A 219 25.44 6.61 1.44
N CYS A 220 26.33 7.60 1.36
CA CYS A 220 26.05 8.90 0.78
C CYS A 220 26.56 8.99 -0.67
N VAL A 221 25.87 9.77 -1.50
CA VAL A 221 26.34 10.09 -2.86
C VAL A 221 27.56 11.00 -2.83
N SER A 222 28.30 11.09 -3.94
CA SER A 222 29.48 11.95 -4.07
C SER A 222 29.21 13.38 -3.59
N GLY A 223 30.12 13.92 -2.77
CA GLY A 223 30.02 15.27 -2.20
C GLY A 223 29.31 15.35 -0.85
N LEU A 224 28.69 14.27 -0.37
CA LEU A 224 28.03 14.19 0.93
C LEU A 224 28.80 13.31 1.92
N SER A 225 28.66 13.62 3.21
CA SER A 225 29.21 12.83 4.33
C SER A 225 28.11 12.54 5.34
N CYS A 226 28.23 11.42 6.04
CA CYS A 226 27.27 11.02 7.04
C CYS A 226 27.44 11.83 8.33
N ARG A 227 26.46 12.67 8.64
CA ARG A 227 26.42 13.49 9.86
C ARG A 227 25.10 13.29 10.57
N GLY A 228 25.15 12.76 11.80
CA GLY A 228 23.93 12.54 12.58
C GLY A 228 22.92 11.60 11.90
N MET A 229 23.40 10.62 11.13
CA MET A 229 22.59 9.69 10.33
C MET A 229 21.85 10.33 9.14
N ARG A 230 22.30 11.51 8.69
CA ARG A 230 21.87 12.19 7.46
C ARG A 230 23.05 12.43 6.54
N CYS A 231 22.82 12.39 5.23
CA CYS A 231 23.84 12.76 4.26
C CYS A 231 23.86 14.29 4.11
N GLU A 232 24.92 14.92 4.58
CA GLU A 232 25.12 16.37 4.58
C GLU A 232 26.41 16.73 3.85
N GLY A 233 26.43 17.83 3.10
CA GLY A 233 27.62 18.23 2.36
C GLY A 233 27.33 19.14 1.17
N GLU A 234 28.23 19.10 0.19
CA GLU A 234 28.15 19.89 -1.04
C GLU A 234 27.88 18.94 -2.21
N ALA A 235 26.62 18.52 -2.38
CA ALA A 235 26.23 17.73 -3.53
C ALA A 235 26.35 18.55 -4.83
N PRO A 236 26.69 17.90 -5.96
CA PRO A 236 26.71 18.55 -7.27
C PRO A 236 25.38 19.19 -7.65
N VAL A 237 25.42 20.21 -8.49
CA VAL A 237 24.21 20.85 -9.06
C VAL A 237 23.36 19.80 -9.79
N CYS A 238 22.02 19.94 -9.70
CA CYS A 238 21.04 18.98 -10.18
C CYS A 238 21.00 17.61 -9.47
N THR A 239 21.78 17.40 -8.40
CA THR A 239 21.59 16.24 -7.51
C THR A 239 20.26 16.36 -6.77
N SER A 240 19.54 15.25 -6.64
CA SER A 240 18.29 15.22 -5.89
C SER A 240 18.54 15.52 -4.41
N CYS A 241 17.63 16.27 -3.79
CA CYS A 241 17.76 16.73 -2.41
C CYS A 241 16.42 16.76 -1.67
N GLU A 242 16.50 16.63 -0.36
CA GLU A 242 15.40 16.80 0.60
C GLU A 242 15.48 18.14 1.34
N GLY A 243 16.65 18.80 1.31
CA GLY A 243 16.79 20.18 1.79
C GLY A 243 18.19 20.75 1.66
N ASP A 244 18.35 22.00 2.07
CA ASP A 244 19.56 22.81 1.80
C ASP A 244 20.85 22.23 2.39
N TRP A 245 20.76 21.41 3.44
CA TRP A 245 21.93 20.77 4.06
C TRP A 245 22.68 19.80 3.11
N GLN A 246 22.07 19.41 1.99
CA GLN A 246 22.69 18.59 0.95
C GLN A 246 23.34 19.42 -0.16
N CYS A 247 23.00 20.69 -0.30
CA CYS A 247 23.38 21.51 -1.46
C CYS A 247 24.60 22.41 -1.19
N GLY A 248 25.17 22.33 0.01
CA GLY A 248 26.30 23.14 0.40
C GLY A 248 25.96 24.63 0.59
N SER A 249 27.00 25.45 0.66
CA SER A 249 26.85 26.89 0.96
C SER A 249 26.43 27.75 -0.23
N LYS A 250 26.53 27.23 -1.46
CA LYS A 250 26.33 27.97 -2.72
C LYS A 250 25.08 27.57 -3.48
N ALA A 251 24.37 26.53 -3.05
CA ALA A 251 23.13 26.09 -3.66
C ALA A 251 22.06 25.87 -2.60
N SER A 252 20.80 25.88 -3.04
CA SER A 252 19.66 25.54 -2.21
C SER A 252 18.85 24.42 -2.88
N CYS A 253 18.15 23.65 -2.07
CA CYS A 253 17.27 22.60 -2.55
C CYS A 253 15.97 23.21 -3.04
N GLN A 254 15.72 23.10 -4.35
CA GLN A 254 14.55 23.72 -4.98
C GLN A 254 13.62 22.68 -5.57
N GLU A 255 12.31 22.92 -5.38
CA GLU A 255 11.24 22.12 -5.94
C GLU A 255 10.81 22.63 -7.32
N PHE A 256 10.58 21.71 -8.24
CA PHE A 256 10.17 21.97 -9.62
C PHE A 256 8.69 21.64 -9.83
N ALA A 257 8.15 22.05 -10.98
CA ALA A 257 6.72 21.91 -11.28
C ALA A 257 6.22 20.46 -11.35
N ASP A 258 7.13 19.50 -11.55
CA ASP A 258 6.86 18.06 -11.55
C ASP A 258 6.96 17.42 -10.16
N GLY A 259 7.19 18.22 -9.11
CA GLY A 259 7.37 17.78 -7.73
C GLY A 259 8.78 17.24 -7.42
N SER A 260 9.69 17.20 -8.41
CA SER A 260 11.08 16.83 -8.16
C SER A 260 11.81 17.95 -7.42
N LYS A 261 12.86 17.58 -6.67
CA LYS A 261 13.72 18.53 -5.96
C LYS A 261 15.18 18.30 -6.32
N ALA A 262 15.93 19.38 -6.54
CA ALA A 262 17.36 19.31 -6.81
C ALA A 262 18.14 20.50 -6.25
N CYS A 263 19.44 20.31 -6.04
CA CYS A 263 20.36 21.37 -5.64
C CYS A 263 20.60 22.34 -6.80
N VAL A 264 20.31 23.62 -6.57
CA VAL A 264 20.40 24.68 -7.60
C VAL A 264 21.05 25.93 -7.03
N THR A 265 22.01 26.47 -7.77
CA THR A 265 22.66 27.76 -7.46
C THR A 265 21.85 28.93 -8.01
N SER A 266 21.83 30.05 -7.28
CA SER A 266 21.21 31.28 -7.76
C SER A 266 22.12 32.05 -8.71
N CYS A 267 21.52 32.78 -9.65
CA CYS A 267 22.25 33.59 -10.61
C CYS A 267 21.48 34.86 -10.95
N ALA A 268 22.22 35.89 -11.36
CA ALA A 268 21.71 37.12 -11.94
C ALA A 268 21.99 37.18 -13.46
N ASN A 269 22.99 36.44 -13.96
CA ASN A 269 23.31 36.33 -15.38
C ASN A 269 24.02 34.99 -15.68
N ALA A 270 24.15 34.68 -16.98
CA ALA A 270 24.68 33.39 -17.45
C ALA A 270 26.14 33.11 -17.03
N ASN A 271 26.96 34.14 -16.76
CA ASN A 271 28.37 33.94 -16.41
C ASN A 271 28.58 33.48 -14.96
N GLN A 272 27.51 33.38 -14.16
CA GLN A 272 27.55 32.90 -12.78
C GLN A 272 27.21 31.42 -12.66
N CYS A 273 26.82 30.79 -13.77
CA CYS A 273 26.54 29.36 -13.83
C CYS A 273 27.75 28.60 -14.35
N GLU A 274 27.88 27.36 -13.89
CA GLU A 274 28.90 26.42 -14.36
C GLU A 274 28.66 26.01 -15.82
N ASP A 275 29.67 25.42 -16.45
CA ASP A 275 29.57 24.95 -17.83
C ASP A 275 28.44 23.89 -17.95
N GLY A 276 27.66 23.98 -19.03
CA GLY A 276 26.43 23.20 -19.25
C GLY A 276 25.17 23.81 -18.64
N PHE A 277 25.27 24.92 -17.89
CA PHE A 277 24.13 25.59 -17.27
C PHE A 277 23.89 27.00 -17.81
N THR A 278 22.64 27.43 -17.76
CA THR A 278 22.21 28.79 -18.11
C THR A 278 21.40 29.41 -16.99
N CYS A 279 21.45 30.74 -16.88
CA CYS A 279 20.69 31.45 -15.86
C CYS A 279 19.23 31.61 -16.28
N GLN A 280 18.35 30.79 -15.70
CA GLN A 280 16.93 30.72 -16.02
C GLN A 280 16.10 31.14 -14.80
N ALA A 281 15.36 32.24 -14.92
CA ALA A 281 14.54 32.78 -13.82
C ALA A 281 15.32 32.93 -12.49
N GLY A 282 16.59 33.35 -12.58
CA GLY A 282 17.45 33.57 -11.40
C GLY A 282 18.13 32.31 -10.86
N ARG A 283 18.11 31.21 -11.61
CA ARG A 283 18.61 29.90 -11.20
C ARG A 283 19.52 29.29 -12.28
N CYS A 284 20.62 28.68 -11.87
CA CYS A 284 21.47 27.93 -12.78
C CYS A 284 20.84 26.57 -13.07
N LEU A 285 20.21 26.45 -14.24
CA LEU A 285 19.56 25.22 -14.69
C LEU A 285 20.24 24.72 -15.98
N PRO A 286 20.19 23.40 -16.25
CA PRO A 286 20.71 22.85 -17.49
C PRO A 286 20.12 23.59 -18.70
N ASP A 287 20.94 23.81 -19.72
CA ASP A 287 20.50 24.47 -20.95
C ASP A 287 19.28 23.74 -21.55
N GLU A 288 18.13 24.41 -21.65
CA GLU A 288 16.89 23.86 -22.19
C GLU A 288 17.02 23.43 -23.66
N ALA A 289 18.02 23.94 -24.39
CA ALA A 289 18.31 23.48 -25.75
C ALA A 289 18.88 22.04 -25.78
N GLN A 290 19.41 21.56 -24.66
CA GLN A 290 20.08 20.26 -24.54
C GLN A 290 19.37 19.31 -23.58
N PHE A 291 18.76 19.84 -22.51
CA PHE A 291 18.22 19.06 -21.40
C PHE A 291 16.81 19.50 -21.03
N ASN A 292 15.92 18.53 -20.82
CA ASN A 292 14.63 18.75 -20.16
C ASN A 292 14.81 18.81 -18.63
N GLY A 293 15.57 19.80 -18.15
CA GLY A 293 15.81 20.05 -16.73
C GLY A 293 16.80 19.10 -16.04
N CYS A 294 16.90 19.21 -14.71
CA CYS A 294 17.82 18.42 -13.90
C CYS A 294 17.65 16.89 -14.02
N PRO A 295 16.43 16.32 -14.07
CA PRO A 295 16.26 14.87 -14.23
C PRO A 295 16.87 14.32 -15.52
N ALA A 296 16.89 15.12 -16.59
CA ALA A 296 17.53 14.76 -17.86
C ALA A 296 19.05 14.92 -17.80
N TYR A 297 19.53 15.98 -17.16
CA TYR A 297 20.97 16.26 -16.99
C TYR A 297 21.73 15.10 -16.37
N VAL A 298 21.20 14.51 -15.29
CA VAL A 298 21.81 13.36 -14.61
C VAL A 298 21.76 12.05 -15.40
N LYS A 299 21.18 12.04 -16.62
CA LYS A 299 21.18 10.89 -17.53
C LYS A 299 22.31 10.91 -18.53
N LEU A 300 23.08 12.00 -18.59
CA LEU A 300 24.29 12.06 -19.40
C LEU A 300 25.28 10.97 -18.96
N GLY A 301 25.89 10.26 -19.91
CA GLY A 301 26.83 9.16 -19.65
C GLY A 301 26.19 7.82 -19.30
N THR A 302 24.87 7.74 -19.12
CA THR A 302 24.18 6.46 -18.84
C THR A 302 24.21 5.52 -20.05
N SER A 303 24.06 4.22 -19.83
CA SER A 303 24.12 3.21 -20.90
C SER A 303 22.97 3.34 -21.90
N CYS A 304 23.26 3.14 -23.19
CA CYS A 304 22.27 3.11 -24.25
C CYS A 304 22.62 2.17 -25.39
N ASP A 305 21.57 1.75 -26.11
CA ASP A 305 21.71 0.95 -27.33
C ASP A 305 21.32 1.73 -28.59
N ASN A 306 20.62 2.87 -28.43
CA ASN A 306 20.24 3.73 -29.54
C ASN A 306 19.92 5.17 -29.08
N PRO A 307 19.94 6.15 -30.00
CA PRO A 307 19.67 7.56 -29.67
C PRO A 307 18.25 7.86 -29.17
N VAL A 308 17.25 7.00 -29.48
CA VAL A 308 15.86 7.22 -29.04
C VAL A 308 15.77 7.08 -27.52
N LEU A 309 16.51 6.14 -26.93
CA LEU A 309 16.55 5.97 -25.48
C LEU A 309 17.03 7.25 -24.77
N CYS A 310 18.10 7.87 -25.26
CA CYS A 310 18.65 9.10 -24.69
C CYS A 310 17.68 10.27 -24.79
N ARG A 311 16.95 10.39 -25.92
CA ARG A 311 15.90 11.41 -26.07
C ARG A 311 14.70 11.18 -25.15
N ASN A 312 14.30 9.92 -24.98
CA ASN A 312 13.23 9.57 -24.04
C ASN A 312 13.61 9.84 -22.58
N GLN A 313 14.90 9.89 -22.27
CA GLN A 313 15.43 10.30 -20.97
C GLN A 313 15.53 11.83 -20.81
N GLY A 314 15.09 12.60 -21.81
CA GLY A 314 15.02 14.06 -21.75
C GLY A 314 16.25 14.79 -22.29
N LEU A 315 17.20 14.09 -22.90
CA LEU A 315 18.29 14.71 -23.66
C LEU A 315 17.74 15.16 -25.02
N VAL A 316 17.48 16.45 -25.21
CA VAL A 316 16.71 16.99 -26.35
C VAL A 316 17.25 16.50 -27.70
N ASN A 317 18.57 16.60 -27.88
CA ASN A 317 19.29 16.10 -29.05
C ASN A 317 20.15 14.87 -28.72
N GLY A 318 19.68 14.02 -27.80
CA GLY A 318 20.41 12.88 -27.28
C GLY A 318 20.91 11.92 -28.36
N LEU A 319 22.18 11.54 -28.24
CA LEU A 319 22.88 10.57 -29.08
C LEU A 319 23.37 9.40 -28.23
N CYS A 320 23.60 8.26 -28.86
CA CYS A 320 24.17 7.08 -28.21
C CYS A 320 25.52 6.77 -28.85
N VAL A 321 26.61 7.16 -28.17
CA VAL A 321 27.98 7.05 -28.68
C VAL A 321 28.79 6.19 -27.72
N GLY A 322 29.46 5.15 -28.24
CA GLY A 322 30.19 4.19 -27.40
C GLY A 322 29.31 3.45 -26.39
N GLY A 323 28.01 3.31 -26.66
CA GLY A 323 27.03 2.71 -25.74
C GLY A 323 26.65 3.61 -24.56
N ARG A 324 26.94 4.91 -24.62
CA ARG A 324 26.58 5.90 -23.60
C ARG A 324 25.80 7.08 -24.17
N CYS A 325 24.82 7.56 -23.41
CA CYS A 325 24.03 8.73 -23.76
C CYS A 325 24.89 9.98 -23.68
N THR A 326 24.83 10.77 -24.74
CA THR A 326 25.56 12.04 -24.88
C THR A 326 24.69 13.07 -25.60
N ILE A 327 25.16 14.31 -25.68
CA ILE A 327 24.56 15.42 -26.42
C ILE A 327 25.60 16.01 -27.40
N PRO A 328 25.15 16.61 -28.52
CA PRO A 328 26.03 17.35 -29.41
C PRO A 328 26.60 18.58 -28.71
N CYS A 329 27.82 18.97 -29.08
CA CYS A 329 28.48 20.14 -28.52
C CYS A 329 29.30 20.87 -29.59
N ASP A 330 29.29 22.20 -29.53
CA ASP A 330 30.14 23.04 -30.39
C ASP A 330 31.40 23.52 -29.64
N THR A 331 31.28 23.68 -28.31
CA THR A 331 32.34 24.13 -27.40
C THR A 331 32.31 23.31 -26.11
N GLY A 332 33.41 23.34 -25.35
CA GLY A 332 33.48 22.68 -24.04
C GLY A 332 32.45 23.20 -23.04
N ARG A 333 32.01 24.46 -23.17
CA ARG A 333 31.02 25.07 -22.25
C ARG A 333 29.62 24.48 -22.29
N VAL A 334 29.31 23.70 -23.34
CA VAL A 334 28.03 23.00 -23.45
C VAL A 334 28.05 21.72 -22.62
N CYS A 335 29.24 21.15 -22.41
CA CYS A 335 29.41 19.92 -21.66
C CYS A 335 29.49 20.22 -20.16
N PRO A 336 28.88 19.38 -19.32
CA PRO A 336 29.09 19.40 -17.87
C PRO A 336 30.57 19.29 -17.48
N GLU A 337 30.93 19.69 -16.25
CA GLU A 337 32.33 19.69 -15.78
C GLU A 337 33.06 18.34 -15.94
N GLU A 338 32.36 17.21 -15.83
CA GLU A 338 32.95 15.87 -15.98
C GLU A 338 33.06 15.40 -17.45
N PHE A 339 32.66 16.23 -18.42
CA PHE A 339 32.59 15.89 -19.83
C PHE A 339 33.32 16.90 -20.70
N SER A 340 34.05 16.41 -21.70
CA SER A 340 34.76 17.23 -22.68
C SER A 340 34.09 17.13 -24.05
N CYS A 341 34.15 18.21 -24.84
CA CYS A 341 33.56 18.26 -26.17
C CYS A 341 34.52 17.71 -27.23
N GLU A 342 34.38 16.42 -27.56
CA GLU A 342 35.31 15.67 -28.42
C GLU A 342 34.75 15.34 -29.80
N ASN A 343 35.63 15.11 -30.78
CA ASN A 343 35.26 14.66 -32.12
C ASN A 343 35.09 13.14 -32.17
N THR A 344 33.93 12.68 -32.64
CA THR A 344 33.63 11.25 -32.86
C THR A 344 33.19 10.99 -34.30
N SER A 345 32.95 9.72 -34.64
CA SER A 345 32.30 9.33 -35.90
C SER A 345 30.91 9.96 -36.09
N ASP A 346 30.25 10.30 -34.99
CA ASP A 346 28.87 10.79 -34.95
C ASP A 346 28.80 12.32 -34.77
N GLY A 347 29.94 13.00 -34.90
CA GLY A 347 30.08 14.45 -34.73
C GLY A 347 30.77 14.83 -33.42
N ARG A 348 30.71 16.12 -33.07
CA ARG A 348 31.24 16.61 -31.78
C ARG A 348 30.22 16.40 -30.67
N VAL A 349 30.60 15.67 -29.63
CA VAL A 349 29.72 15.26 -28.53
C VAL A 349 30.43 15.35 -27.19
N CYS A 350 29.66 15.42 -26.09
CA CYS A 350 30.19 15.44 -24.74
C CYS A 350 30.56 14.03 -24.26
N ILE A 351 31.83 13.76 -23.97
CA ILE A 351 32.32 12.45 -23.51
C ILE A 351 32.97 12.61 -22.14
N SER A 352 32.74 11.66 -21.22
CA SER A 352 33.49 11.68 -19.96
C SER A 352 34.91 11.21 -20.23
N GLU A 353 35.90 11.90 -19.66
CA GLU A 353 37.29 11.43 -19.68
C GLU A 353 37.45 10.06 -18.98
#